data_AF-A0A1A8A689-F1
#
_entry.id   AF-A0A1A8A689-F1
#
_cell.length_a   1.000
_cell.length_b   1.000
_cell.length_c   1.000
_cell.angle_alpha   90.00
_cell.angle_beta   90.00
_cell.angle_gamma   90.00
#
_symmetry.space_group_name_H-M   'P 1'
#
loop_
_entity.id
_entity.type
_entity.pdbx_description
1 polymer ?
#
loop_
_entity_poly.entity_id
_entity_poly.type
_entity_poly.pdbx_seq_one_letter_code
_entity_poly.pdbx_strand_id
1 'polypeptide(L)'
;QDMHTIGFAVYEIPHEFKGSQSVHLKKDFFLRHSSCARSENFINLREVSARLRLPPGEYLIVPSTFEPSKEADFVLRVFTEKQCETKDMDDGVVFNLEEEQEITESDIDDSFRSMFAQLSGDDMEISVRELRTILNRVVSKHRDLQTDGFSMESCRSMVSLMDKDGSARLGLLEFQIIWNKIRKWLAIFREFDLDRSGCMNSYEMRLALENGGFKLNNKLYQMLIARYADNEIIDFDNFTCCLIRLEAMFRIFQGLDRDCTGTVEINTVEWLFVTMCG
;
A
#
# COMPACT_ATOMS: atom_id res chain seq x y z
N GLN A 1 -1.79 -31.93 -10.07
CA GLN A 1 -1.90 -30.48 -9.81
C GLN A 1 -3.35 -30.25 -9.49
N ASP A 2 -3.67 -30.01 -8.23
CA ASP A 2 -5.05 -29.84 -7.80
C ASP A 2 -5.56 -28.50 -8.34
N MET A 3 -6.59 -28.54 -9.18
CA MET A 3 -7.20 -27.32 -9.72
C MET A 3 -8.06 -26.67 -8.65
N HIS A 4 -7.96 -25.36 -8.50
CA HIS A 4 -8.82 -24.62 -7.60
C HIS A 4 -10.27 -24.67 -8.07
N THR A 5 -11.19 -24.68 -7.11
CA THR A 5 -12.62 -24.46 -7.40
C THR A 5 -12.81 -23.01 -7.79
N ILE A 6 -13.10 -22.75 -9.06
CA ILE A 6 -13.19 -21.39 -9.63
C ILE A 6 -14.60 -21.09 -10.15
N GLY A 7 -14.90 -19.80 -10.25
CA GLY A 7 -16.16 -19.28 -10.78
C GLY A 7 -16.09 -17.78 -11.02
N PHE A 8 -17.21 -17.20 -11.43
CA PHE A 8 -17.32 -15.75 -11.61
C PHE A 8 -18.74 -15.26 -11.34
N ALA A 9 -18.84 -13.98 -10.97
CA ALA A 9 -20.10 -13.27 -10.84
C ALA A 9 -20.10 -12.02 -11.73
N VAL A 10 -21.27 -11.65 -12.22
CA VAL A 10 -21.49 -10.47 -13.06
C VAL A 10 -22.47 -9.55 -12.36
N TYR A 11 -22.12 -8.27 -12.24
CA TYR A 11 -22.92 -7.23 -11.62
C TYR A 11 -23.20 -6.12 -12.64
N GLU A 12 -24.41 -5.59 -12.63
CA GLU A 12 -24.74 -4.40 -13.43
C GLU A 12 -24.18 -3.15 -12.73
N ILE A 13 -23.52 -2.29 -13.49
CA ILE A 13 -22.94 -1.05 -12.95
C ILE A 13 -24.05 0.03 -12.89
N PRO A 14 -24.37 0.54 -11.68
CA PRO A 14 -25.34 1.62 -11.52
C PRO A 14 -24.91 2.88 -12.28
N HIS A 15 -25.88 3.71 -12.64
CA HIS A 15 -25.63 4.96 -13.38
C HIS A 15 -24.61 5.90 -12.71
N GLU A 16 -24.49 5.84 -11.38
CA GLU A 16 -23.54 6.63 -10.58
C GLU A 16 -22.07 6.28 -10.86
N PHE A 17 -21.81 5.04 -11.29
CA PHE A 17 -20.45 4.54 -11.56
C PHE A 17 -20.16 4.41 -13.07
N LYS A 18 -21.13 4.73 -13.94
CA LYS A 18 -20.94 4.63 -15.39
C LYS A 18 -19.83 5.57 -15.87
N GLY A 19 -18.93 5.04 -16.68
CA GLY A 19 -17.78 5.78 -17.20
C GLY A 19 -16.64 6.02 -16.19
N SER A 20 -16.79 5.61 -14.93
CA SER A 20 -15.73 5.67 -13.90
C SER A 20 -14.75 4.52 -14.07
N GLN A 21 -13.89 4.63 -15.08
CA GLN A 21 -12.96 3.56 -15.51
C GLN A 21 -11.82 3.27 -14.51
N SER A 22 -11.67 4.09 -13.46
CA SER A 22 -10.54 4.04 -12.51
C SER A 22 -10.97 3.87 -11.05
N VAL A 23 -12.02 3.08 -10.79
CA VAL A 23 -12.56 2.88 -9.45
C VAL A 23 -12.67 1.41 -9.11
N HIS A 24 -11.82 0.93 -8.20
CA HIS A 24 -12.01 -0.37 -7.57
C HIS A 24 -13.24 -0.34 -6.64
N LEU A 25 -14.28 -1.10 -6.98
CA LEU A 25 -15.52 -1.14 -6.18
C LEU A 25 -15.30 -1.86 -4.84
N LYS A 26 -15.69 -1.20 -3.74
CA LYS A 26 -15.45 -1.66 -2.38
C LYS A 26 -16.54 -2.62 -1.89
N LYS A 27 -16.32 -3.24 -0.72
CA LYS A 27 -17.24 -4.20 -0.06
C LYS A 27 -18.69 -3.73 -0.05
N ASP A 28 -18.94 -2.45 0.26
CA ASP A 28 -20.30 -1.89 0.35
C ASP A 28 -21.09 -1.98 -0.96
N PHE A 29 -20.41 -1.92 -2.12
CA PHE A 29 -21.06 -2.12 -3.42
C PHE A 29 -21.67 -3.52 -3.49
N PHE A 30 -20.89 -4.56 -3.21
CA PHE A 30 -21.31 -5.96 -3.30
C PHE A 30 -22.33 -6.36 -2.23
N LEU A 31 -22.36 -5.66 -1.09
CA LEU A 31 -23.39 -5.86 -0.06
C LEU A 31 -24.76 -5.30 -0.48
N ARG A 32 -24.77 -4.28 -1.35
CA ARG A 32 -26.00 -3.58 -1.77
C ARG A 32 -26.52 -4.02 -3.14
N HIS A 33 -25.68 -4.64 -3.97
CA HIS A 33 -26.01 -5.03 -5.34
C HIS A 33 -25.94 -6.55 -5.51
N SER A 34 -27.01 -7.14 -6.02
CA SER A 34 -27.03 -8.56 -6.38
C SER A 34 -26.39 -8.79 -7.74
N SER A 35 -25.76 -9.95 -7.91
CA SER A 35 -25.26 -10.36 -9.22
C SER A 35 -26.41 -10.62 -10.18
N CYS A 36 -26.32 -10.03 -11.39
CA CYS A 36 -27.30 -10.23 -12.46
C CYS A 36 -27.05 -11.52 -13.25
N ALA A 37 -25.83 -12.03 -13.22
CA ALA A 37 -25.46 -13.35 -13.72
C ALA A 37 -24.27 -13.92 -12.94
N ARG A 38 -24.04 -15.23 -13.04
CA ARG A 38 -22.91 -15.92 -12.41
C ARG A 38 -22.61 -17.22 -13.15
N SER A 39 -21.43 -17.78 -12.94
CA SER A 39 -21.15 -19.18 -13.31
C SER A 39 -22.15 -20.09 -12.58
N GLU A 40 -22.69 -21.11 -13.27
CA GLU A 40 -23.69 -22.02 -12.71
C GLU A 40 -23.20 -22.69 -11.43
N ASN A 41 -21.95 -23.16 -11.44
CA ASN A 41 -21.28 -23.75 -10.30
C ASN A 41 -19.86 -23.21 -10.18
N PHE A 42 -19.38 -23.10 -8.94
CA PHE A 42 -17.95 -23.05 -8.66
C PHE A 42 -17.43 -24.48 -8.77
N ILE A 43 -16.52 -24.73 -9.73
CA ILE A 43 -16.07 -26.08 -10.05
C ILE A 43 -14.55 -26.12 -10.20
N ASN A 44 -13.95 -27.23 -9.80
CA ASN A 44 -12.51 -27.49 -9.87
C ASN A 44 -12.08 -27.95 -11.28
N LEU A 45 -12.34 -27.10 -12.27
CA LEU A 45 -11.91 -27.30 -13.66
C LEU A 45 -10.95 -26.20 -14.10
N ARG A 46 -10.20 -26.48 -15.17
CA ARG A 46 -9.26 -25.53 -15.77
C ARG A 46 -9.96 -24.28 -16.31
N GLU A 47 -11.18 -24.44 -16.77
CA GLU A 47 -11.97 -23.39 -17.40
C GLU A 47 -13.43 -23.51 -16.95
N VAL A 48 -14.03 -22.37 -16.61
CA VAL A 48 -15.46 -22.21 -16.38
C VAL A 48 -15.97 -21.16 -17.34
N SER A 49 -16.97 -21.52 -18.14
CA SER A 49 -17.58 -20.62 -19.13
C SER A 49 -19.10 -20.67 -19.03
N ALA A 50 -19.75 -19.56 -19.36
CA ALA A 50 -21.20 -19.47 -19.43
C ALA A 50 -21.61 -18.61 -20.63
N ARG A 51 -22.74 -18.96 -21.24
CA ARG A 51 -23.37 -18.12 -22.27
C ARG A 51 -24.46 -17.28 -21.61
N LEU A 52 -24.30 -15.97 -21.65
CA LEU A 52 -25.19 -15.02 -20.98
C LEU A 52 -25.93 -14.16 -22.00
N ARG A 53 -27.16 -13.77 -21.67
CA ARG A 53 -27.93 -12.76 -22.41
C ARG A 53 -28.38 -11.69 -21.42
N LEU A 54 -27.75 -10.53 -21.51
CA LEU A 54 -28.01 -9.40 -20.64
C LEU A 54 -28.60 -8.23 -21.46
N PRO A 55 -29.39 -7.34 -20.84
CA PRO A 55 -29.76 -6.07 -21.46
C PRO A 55 -28.54 -5.23 -21.87
N PRO A 56 -28.68 -4.24 -22.76
CA PRO A 56 -27.59 -3.30 -23.03
C PRO A 56 -27.24 -2.49 -21.77
N GLY A 57 -25.97 -2.51 -21.37
CA GLY A 57 -25.49 -1.84 -20.16
C GLY A 57 -23.99 -2.05 -19.91
N GLU A 58 -23.51 -1.48 -18.82
CA GLU A 58 -22.16 -1.69 -18.31
C GLU A 58 -22.18 -2.76 -17.20
N TYR A 59 -21.24 -3.69 -17.25
CA TYR A 59 -21.20 -4.84 -16.36
C TYR A 59 -19.80 -5.03 -15.79
N LEU A 60 -19.74 -5.36 -14.51
CA LEU A 60 -18.51 -5.79 -13.82
C LEU A 60 -18.48 -7.32 -13.76
N ILE A 61 -17.39 -7.92 -14.21
CA ILE A 61 -17.13 -9.35 -14.06
C ILE A 61 -16.10 -9.54 -12.95
N VAL A 62 -16.45 -10.30 -11.92
CA VAL A 62 -15.56 -10.64 -10.79
C VAL A 62 -15.22 -12.13 -10.87
N PRO A 63 -14.06 -12.51 -11.44
CA PRO A 63 -13.55 -13.88 -11.36
C PRO A 63 -12.95 -14.13 -9.98
N SER A 64 -13.19 -15.32 -9.40
CA SER A 64 -12.60 -15.70 -8.12
C SER A 64 -12.46 -17.21 -7.96
N THR A 65 -11.64 -17.62 -7.00
CA THR A 65 -11.73 -18.93 -6.37
C THR A 65 -12.94 -18.99 -5.41
N PHE A 66 -13.35 -20.19 -5.03
CA PHE A 66 -14.42 -20.39 -4.05
C PHE A 66 -13.97 -20.00 -2.64
N GLU A 67 -12.81 -20.50 -2.23
CA GLU A 67 -12.17 -20.13 -0.96
C GLU A 67 -11.29 -18.89 -1.15
N PRO A 68 -11.24 -17.97 -0.17
CA PRO A 68 -10.28 -16.86 -0.18
C PRO A 68 -8.83 -17.37 -0.04
N SER A 69 -7.87 -16.46 -0.24
CA SER A 69 -6.42 -16.75 -0.10
C SER A 69 -5.92 -17.93 -0.95
N LYS A 70 -6.49 -18.13 -2.14
CA LYS A 70 -5.96 -19.07 -3.13
C LYS A 70 -5.28 -18.30 -4.25
N GLU A 71 -3.96 -18.42 -4.32
CA GLU A 71 -3.17 -17.83 -5.39
C GLU A 71 -3.33 -18.64 -6.69
N ALA A 72 -3.70 -17.96 -7.77
CA ALA A 72 -3.85 -18.58 -9.08
C ALA A 72 -3.68 -17.54 -10.19
N ASP A 73 -2.99 -17.93 -11.26
CA ASP A 73 -3.02 -17.20 -12.52
C ASP A 73 -4.27 -17.58 -13.32
N PHE A 74 -4.91 -16.60 -13.95
CA PHE A 74 -6.09 -16.83 -14.77
C PHE A 74 -6.11 -15.97 -16.02
N VAL A 75 -6.96 -16.36 -16.98
CA VAL A 75 -7.25 -15.59 -18.19
C VAL A 75 -8.76 -15.49 -18.35
N LEU A 76 -9.28 -14.27 -18.39
CA LEU A 76 -10.68 -14.01 -18.71
C LEU A 76 -10.83 -13.73 -20.22
N ARG A 77 -11.75 -14.42 -20.88
CA ARG A 77 -12.10 -14.20 -22.30
C ARG A 77 -13.58 -13.90 -22.40
N VAL A 78 -13.92 -12.80 -23.08
CA VAL A 78 -15.29 -12.35 -23.31
C VAL A 78 -15.58 -12.41 -24.81
N PHE A 79 -16.60 -13.16 -25.20
CA PHE A 79 -17.04 -13.27 -26.59
C PHE A 79 -18.43 -12.62 -26.72
N THR A 80 -18.55 -11.62 -27.58
CA THR A 80 -19.80 -10.89 -27.81
C THR A 80 -20.26 -11.01 -29.26
N GLU A 81 -21.58 -11.09 -29.47
CA GLU A 81 -22.16 -11.09 -30.82
C GLU A 81 -22.06 -9.72 -31.49
N LYS A 82 -22.15 -8.66 -30.67
CA LYS A 82 -22.03 -7.27 -31.11
C LYS A 82 -20.76 -6.65 -30.53
N GLN A 83 -20.31 -5.56 -31.14
CA GLN A 83 -19.17 -4.78 -30.63
C GLN A 83 -19.41 -4.42 -29.16
N CYS A 84 -18.40 -4.72 -28.34
CA CYS A 84 -18.38 -4.48 -26.90
C CYS A 84 -16.98 -3.98 -26.55
N GLU A 85 -16.90 -3.00 -25.66
CA GLU A 85 -15.63 -2.57 -25.08
C GLU A 85 -15.40 -3.33 -23.77
N THR A 86 -14.19 -3.83 -23.59
CA THR A 86 -13.74 -4.48 -22.36
C THR A 86 -12.54 -3.74 -21.80
N LYS A 87 -12.57 -3.42 -20.51
CA LYS A 87 -11.47 -2.73 -19.81
C LYS A 87 -11.32 -3.32 -18.42
N ASP A 88 -10.09 -3.32 -17.93
CA ASP A 88 -9.79 -3.69 -16.55
C ASP A 88 -10.25 -2.57 -15.62
N MET A 89 -11.02 -2.93 -14.59
CA MET A 89 -11.47 -2.00 -13.55
C MET A 89 -10.47 -2.04 -12.40
N ASP A 90 -9.54 -1.09 -12.42
CA ASP A 90 -8.51 -0.97 -11.40
C ASP A 90 -8.25 0.50 -11.05
N ASP A 91 -7.67 0.74 -9.88
CA ASP A 91 -7.33 2.09 -9.46
C ASP A 91 -6.11 2.60 -10.25
N GLY A 92 -6.10 3.91 -10.55
CA GLY A 92 -4.91 4.57 -11.05
C GLY A 92 -3.82 4.65 -9.98
N VAL A 93 -2.57 4.81 -10.41
CA VAL A 93 -1.45 5.02 -9.49
C VAL A 93 -1.37 6.50 -9.14
N VAL A 94 -1.77 6.85 -7.91
CA VAL A 94 -1.78 8.22 -7.41
C VAL A 94 -1.25 8.23 -5.99
N PHE A 95 -0.34 9.16 -5.71
CA PHE A 95 0.07 9.47 -4.35
C PHE A 95 -0.31 10.91 -4.02
N ASN A 96 -1.24 11.04 -3.08
CA ASN A 96 -1.61 12.34 -2.53
C ASN A 96 -0.64 12.65 -1.38
N LEU A 97 0.41 13.40 -1.67
CA LEU A 97 1.21 14.00 -0.61
C LEU A 97 0.33 14.95 0.19
N GLU A 98 0.10 14.61 1.45
CA GLU A 98 -0.14 15.66 2.42
C GLU A 98 1.11 16.54 2.43
N GLU A 99 0.96 17.83 2.16
CA GLU A 99 2.05 18.80 2.25
C GLU A 99 2.73 18.61 3.61
N GLU A 100 4.04 18.33 3.61
CA GLU A 100 4.80 18.33 4.85
C GLU A 100 4.68 19.73 5.44
N GLN A 101 4.05 19.83 6.62
CA GLN A 101 4.13 21.07 7.38
C GLN A 101 5.61 21.39 7.58
N GLU A 102 6.03 22.60 7.22
CA GLU A 102 7.34 23.12 7.60
C GLU A 102 7.40 23.20 9.12
N ILE A 103 7.95 22.16 9.75
CA ILE A 103 8.20 22.14 11.18
C ILE A 103 9.40 23.02 11.43
N THR A 104 9.19 24.06 12.23
CA THR A 104 10.27 24.88 12.76
C THR A 104 10.64 24.41 14.16
N GLU A 105 11.79 24.86 14.63
CA GLU A 105 12.20 24.60 16.00
C GLU A 105 11.18 25.05 17.05
N SER A 106 10.42 26.13 16.80
CA SER A 106 9.38 26.58 17.72
C SER A 106 8.18 25.63 17.84
N ASP A 107 7.97 24.75 16.85
CA ASP A 107 6.87 23.78 16.86
C ASP A 107 7.20 22.51 17.65
N ILE A 108 8.45 22.38 18.12
CA ILE A 108 8.91 21.20 18.85
C ILE A 108 8.77 21.44 20.34
N ASP A 109 7.91 20.64 20.97
CA ASP A 109 7.72 20.62 22.41
C ASP A 109 9.02 20.33 23.18
N ASP A 110 9.21 21.01 24.31
CA ASP A 110 10.37 20.81 25.20
C ASP A 110 10.54 19.35 25.65
N SER A 111 9.42 18.63 25.80
CA SER A 111 9.43 17.20 26.14
C SER A 111 10.08 16.35 25.04
N PHE A 112 9.85 16.70 23.77
CA PHE A 112 10.46 16.02 22.63
C PHE A 112 11.93 16.41 22.49
N ARG A 113 12.27 17.69 22.70
CA ARG A 113 13.67 18.14 22.74
C ARG A 113 14.48 17.42 23.82
N SER A 114 13.91 17.28 25.02
CA SER A 114 14.54 16.54 26.11
C SER A 114 14.68 15.05 25.78
N MET A 115 13.69 14.46 25.11
CA MET A 115 13.77 13.07 24.64
C MET A 115 14.89 12.93 23.61
N PHE A 116 14.94 13.81 22.60
CA PHE A 116 15.97 13.82 21.57
C PHE A 116 17.37 13.96 22.19
N ALA A 117 17.59 14.97 23.04
CA ALA A 117 18.90 15.21 23.67
C ALA A 117 19.36 14.03 24.55
N GLN A 118 18.44 13.31 25.19
CA GLN A 118 18.79 12.10 25.94
C GLN A 118 19.25 10.95 25.04
N LEU A 119 18.86 10.97 23.76
CA LEU A 119 19.03 9.88 22.81
C LEU A 119 20.10 10.14 21.75
N SER A 120 20.37 11.40 21.42
CA SER A 120 21.28 11.86 20.36
C SER A 120 22.71 12.14 20.82
N GLY A 121 23.07 11.72 22.04
CA GLY A 121 24.43 11.88 22.59
C GLY A 121 24.99 13.31 22.54
N ASP A 122 26.32 13.42 22.45
CA ASP A 122 27.05 14.69 22.39
C ASP A 122 27.06 15.32 20.98
N ASP A 123 26.80 14.52 19.94
CA ASP A 123 26.79 14.95 18.53
C ASP A 123 25.45 15.55 18.09
N MET A 124 24.40 15.46 18.93
CA MET A 124 23.07 16.04 18.67
C MET A 124 22.45 15.53 17.36
N GLU A 125 22.78 14.30 16.98
CA GLU A 125 22.30 13.60 15.80
C GLU A 125 21.88 12.18 16.19
N ILE A 126 20.88 11.62 15.52
CA ILE A 126 20.44 10.24 15.73
C ILE A 126 20.94 9.37 14.58
N SER A 127 21.79 8.40 14.89
CA SER A 127 22.20 7.36 13.95
C SER A 127 21.10 6.31 13.76
N VAL A 128 21.22 5.52 12.68
CA VAL A 128 20.33 4.38 12.40
C VAL A 128 20.22 3.41 13.60
N ARG A 129 21.31 3.18 14.33
CA ARG A 129 21.34 2.25 15.48
C ARG A 129 20.59 2.83 16.68
N GLU A 130 20.73 4.13 16.92
CA GLU A 130 19.99 4.84 17.96
C GLU A 130 18.51 4.86 17.60
N LEU A 131 18.15 5.23 16.36
CA LEU A 131 16.77 5.22 15.87
C LEU A 131 16.11 3.86 16.13
N ARG A 132 16.76 2.76 15.76
CA ARG A 132 16.26 1.40 16.03
C ARG A 132 16.01 1.16 17.51
N THR A 133 16.96 1.55 18.36
CA THR A 133 16.87 1.34 19.81
C THR A 133 15.69 2.12 20.39
N ILE A 134 15.48 3.35 19.93
CA ILE A 134 14.41 4.24 20.35
C ILE A 134 13.06 3.67 19.93
N LEU A 135 12.90 3.36 18.65
CA LEU A 135 11.65 2.83 18.11
C LEU A 135 11.27 1.50 18.77
N ASN A 136 12.23 0.60 19.00
CA ASN A 136 11.96 -0.69 19.64
C ASN A 136 11.63 -0.57 21.13
N ARG A 137 12.19 0.42 21.83
CA ARG A 137 11.79 0.74 23.21
C ARG A 137 10.35 1.23 23.28
N VAL A 138 9.84 1.87 22.21
CA VAL A 138 8.47 2.40 22.14
C VAL A 138 7.51 1.30 21.73
N VAL A 139 7.82 0.57 20.65
CA VAL A 139 7.03 -0.57 20.15
C VAL A 139 6.86 -1.64 21.23
N SER A 140 7.89 -1.95 22.02
CA SER A 140 7.78 -2.93 23.12
C SER A 140 6.79 -2.55 24.23
N LYS A 141 6.36 -1.27 24.31
CA LYS A 141 5.28 -0.84 25.22
C LYS A 141 3.89 -1.11 24.64
N HIS A 142 3.78 -1.30 23.33
CA HIS A 142 2.54 -1.55 22.61
C HIS A 142 2.32 -3.06 22.44
N ARG A 143 1.74 -3.68 23.47
CA ARG A 143 1.46 -5.13 23.49
C ARG A 143 0.39 -5.58 22.49
N ASP A 144 -0.32 -4.63 21.92
CA ASP A 144 -1.30 -4.82 20.86
C ASP A 144 -0.67 -5.10 19.49
N LEU A 145 0.63 -4.81 19.31
CA LEU A 145 1.34 -5.08 18.07
C LEU A 145 2.04 -6.45 18.14
N GLN A 146 1.86 -7.26 17.10
CA GLN A 146 2.61 -8.49 16.93
C GLN A 146 3.80 -8.24 15.98
N THR A 147 4.94 -7.84 16.55
CA THR A 147 6.16 -7.55 15.79
C THR A 147 7.41 -7.83 16.64
N ASP A 148 8.50 -8.19 15.97
CA ASP A 148 9.84 -8.34 16.58
C ASP A 148 10.53 -6.98 16.78
N GLY A 149 9.85 -5.89 16.43
CA GLY A 149 10.36 -4.53 16.41
C GLY A 149 11.02 -4.19 15.08
N PHE A 150 11.38 -2.92 14.94
CA PHE A 150 12.01 -2.37 13.76
C PHE A 150 13.36 -3.03 13.46
N SER A 151 13.49 -3.49 12.21
CA SER A 151 14.72 -3.98 11.64
C SER A 151 15.72 -2.85 11.35
N MET A 152 16.99 -3.22 11.14
CA MET A 152 18.00 -2.27 10.69
C MET A 152 17.71 -1.73 9.28
N GLU A 153 17.10 -2.53 8.40
CA GLU A 153 16.80 -2.12 7.03
C GLU A 153 15.68 -1.06 7.00
N SER A 154 14.63 -1.27 7.80
CA SER A 154 13.57 -0.27 7.98
C SER A 154 14.15 1.03 8.51
N CYS A 155 14.95 0.97 9.57
CA CYS A 155 15.60 2.15 10.15
C CYS A 155 16.50 2.89 9.15
N ARG A 156 17.27 2.17 8.31
CA ARG A 156 18.06 2.79 7.23
C ARG A 156 17.18 3.49 6.21
N SER A 157 16.08 2.86 5.81
CA SER A 157 15.13 3.44 4.87
C SER A 157 14.50 4.71 5.43
N MET A 158 14.20 4.75 6.74
CA MET A 158 13.66 5.95 7.38
C MET A 158 14.67 7.10 7.38
N VAL A 159 15.93 6.80 7.72
CA VAL A 159 16.99 7.81 7.69
C VAL A 159 17.17 8.33 6.28
N SER A 160 17.29 7.44 5.29
CA SER A 160 17.46 7.80 3.88
C SER A 160 16.32 8.68 3.33
N LEU A 161 15.07 8.47 3.77
CA LEU A 161 13.94 9.28 3.36
C LEU A 161 14.00 10.72 3.93
N MET A 162 14.57 10.87 5.13
CA MET A 162 14.58 12.14 5.85
C MET A 162 15.88 12.94 5.68
N ASP A 163 16.98 12.26 5.42
CA ASP A 163 18.35 12.78 5.30
C ASP A 163 18.47 13.70 4.09
N LYS A 164 18.07 14.97 4.26
CA LYS A 164 18.11 15.99 3.20
C LYS A 164 19.51 16.57 3.02
N ASP A 165 20.36 16.47 4.03
CA ASP A 165 21.71 17.04 4.06
C ASP A 165 22.82 16.03 3.74
N GLY A 166 22.50 14.74 3.63
CA GLY A 166 23.43 13.67 3.30
C GLY A 166 24.33 13.27 4.48
N SER A 167 23.93 13.59 5.71
CA SER A 167 24.65 13.27 6.95
C SER A 167 24.59 11.77 7.30
N ALA A 168 23.69 11.01 6.67
CA ALA A 168 23.32 9.64 7.03
C ALA A 168 22.85 9.50 8.49
N ARG A 169 22.38 10.60 9.07
CA ARG A 169 21.92 10.73 10.46
C ARG A 169 20.69 11.64 10.48
N LEU A 170 20.07 11.78 11.63
CA LEU A 170 18.88 12.60 11.79
C LEU A 170 19.12 13.73 12.78
N GLY A 171 18.97 14.96 12.31
CA GLY A 171 18.85 16.13 13.17
C GLY A 171 17.51 16.14 13.91
N LEU A 172 17.34 17.11 14.82
CA LEU A 172 16.12 17.25 15.64
C LEU A 172 14.84 17.41 14.79
N LEU A 173 14.89 18.24 13.74
CA LEU A 173 13.74 18.50 12.87
C LEU A 173 13.37 17.27 12.05
N GLU A 174 14.36 16.62 11.45
CA GLU A 174 14.16 15.39 10.67
C GLU A 174 13.61 14.27 11.54
N PHE A 175 14.14 14.11 12.76
CA PHE A 175 13.63 13.15 13.73
C PHE A 175 12.18 13.44 14.13
N GLN A 176 11.80 14.71 14.32
CA GLN A 176 10.42 15.08 14.61
C GLN A 176 9.46 14.73 13.46
N ILE A 177 9.87 14.99 12.22
CA ILE A 177 9.05 14.68 11.04
C ILE A 177 8.80 13.17 10.94
N ILE A 178 9.86 12.35 11.01
CA ILE A 178 9.70 10.90 10.92
C ILE A 178 8.93 10.33 12.11
N TRP A 179 9.12 10.88 13.30
CA TRP A 179 8.38 10.48 14.49
C TRP A 179 6.87 10.71 14.33
N ASN A 180 6.47 11.88 13.79
CA ASN A 180 5.08 12.18 13.51
C ASN A 180 4.49 11.26 12.44
N LYS A 181 5.27 10.94 11.39
CA LYS A 181 4.88 9.96 10.36
C LYS A 181 4.64 8.57 10.96
N ILE A 182 5.58 8.05 11.77
CA ILE A 182 5.44 6.75 12.44
C ILE A 182 4.21 6.72 13.35
N ARG A 183 3.94 7.80 14.09
CA ARG A 183 2.72 7.91 14.93
C ARG A 183 1.44 7.89 14.11
N LYS A 184 1.41 8.60 12.98
CA LYS A 184 0.28 8.58 12.05
C LYS A 184 0.06 7.18 11.50
N TRP A 185 1.12 6.54 11.01
CA TRP A 185 1.04 5.18 10.48
C TRP A 185 0.68 4.14 11.54
N LEU A 186 1.10 4.32 12.79
CA LEU A 186 0.64 3.48 13.90
C LEU A 186 -0.86 3.63 14.15
N ALA A 187 -1.40 4.85 14.04
CA ALA A 187 -2.84 5.08 14.17
C ALA A 187 -3.61 4.40 13.03
N ILE A 188 -3.15 4.55 11.78
CA ILE A 188 -3.71 3.85 10.62
C ILE A 188 -3.62 2.34 10.82
N PHE A 189 -2.47 1.84 11.27
CA PHE A 189 -2.28 0.40 11.48
C PHE A 189 -3.32 -0.18 12.43
N ARG A 190 -3.56 0.49 13.55
CA ARG A 190 -4.58 0.09 14.54
C ARG A 190 -6.01 0.25 14.06
N GLU A 191 -6.27 1.24 13.22
CA GLU A 191 -7.60 1.48 12.67
C GLU A 191 -8.01 0.37 11.68
N PHE A 192 -7.04 -0.12 10.90
CA PHE A 192 -7.26 -1.11 9.85
C PHE A 192 -6.88 -2.55 10.22
N ASP A 193 -6.32 -2.79 11.41
CA ASP A 193 -6.26 -4.12 12.06
C ASP A 193 -7.67 -4.50 12.55
N LEU A 194 -8.54 -4.88 11.60
CA LEU A 194 -9.97 -5.07 11.82
C LEU A 194 -10.26 -6.32 12.65
N ASP A 195 -9.41 -7.34 12.50
CA ASP A 195 -9.49 -8.57 13.28
C ASP A 195 -8.73 -8.51 14.62
N ARG A 196 -8.00 -7.42 14.87
CA ARG A 196 -7.18 -7.20 16.08
C ARG A 196 -6.14 -8.29 16.28
N SER A 197 -5.58 -8.79 15.19
CA SER A 197 -4.51 -9.78 15.21
C SER A 197 -3.18 -9.18 15.65
N GLY A 198 -3.03 -7.85 15.61
CA GLY A 198 -1.75 -7.17 15.81
C GLY A 198 -0.86 -7.18 14.57
N CYS A 199 -1.38 -7.71 13.45
CA CYS A 199 -0.79 -7.76 12.11
C CYS A 199 -1.82 -7.27 11.08
N MET A 200 -1.40 -7.04 9.84
CA MET A 200 -2.34 -6.79 8.73
C MET A 200 -2.32 -7.93 7.71
N ASN A 201 -3.51 -8.33 7.25
CA ASN A 201 -3.65 -9.13 6.04
C ASN A 201 -3.64 -8.26 4.76
N SER A 202 -3.65 -8.91 3.60
CA SER A 202 -3.60 -8.22 2.30
C SER A 202 -4.77 -7.26 2.03
N TYR A 203 -5.96 -7.56 2.56
CA TYR A 203 -7.14 -6.71 2.43
C TYR A 203 -7.03 -5.46 3.29
N GLU A 204 -6.60 -5.62 4.54
CA GLU A 204 -6.36 -4.53 5.48
C GLU A 204 -5.26 -3.59 4.99
N MET A 205 -4.16 -4.16 4.47
CA MET A 205 -3.06 -3.40 3.88
C MET A 205 -3.53 -2.48 2.75
N ARG A 206 -4.44 -2.96 1.89
CA ARG A 206 -4.99 -2.13 0.80
C ARG A 206 -5.73 -0.92 1.35
N LEU A 207 -6.61 -1.12 2.32
CA LEU A 207 -7.39 -0.04 2.94
C LEU A 207 -6.47 0.94 3.69
N ALA A 208 -5.48 0.42 4.40
CA ALA A 208 -4.50 1.22 5.13
C ALA A 208 -3.65 2.11 4.19
N LEU A 209 -3.21 1.57 3.05
CA LEU A 209 -2.49 2.33 2.03
C LEU A 209 -3.36 3.44 1.42
N GLU A 210 -4.63 3.15 1.11
CA GLU A 210 -5.58 4.15 0.61
C GLU A 210 -5.80 5.28 1.60
N ASN A 211 -5.98 4.96 2.89
CA ASN A 211 -6.08 5.95 3.96
C ASN A 211 -4.77 6.71 4.19
N GLY A 212 -3.63 6.06 3.92
CA GLY A 212 -2.31 6.67 3.93
C GLY A 212 -2.03 7.61 2.75
N GLY A 213 -2.97 7.76 1.80
CA GLY A 213 -2.86 8.64 0.63
C GLY A 213 -2.34 7.94 -0.64
N PHE A 214 -2.15 6.62 -0.60
CA PHE A 214 -1.65 5.82 -1.73
C PHE A 214 -2.81 5.09 -2.42
N LYS A 215 -3.09 5.46 -3.66
CA LYS A 215 -3.91 4.65 -4.57
C LYS A 215 -2.99 3.95 -5.54
N LEU A 216 -3.03 2.62 -5.55
CA LEU A 216 -2.20 1.79 -6.40
C LEU A 216 -3.08 0.85 -7.22
N ASN A 217 -2.58 0.38 -8.36
CA ASN A 217 -3.26 -0.70 -9.07
C ASN A 217 -3.04 -2.06 -8.39
N ASN A 218 -3.85 -3.06 -8.75
CA ASN A 218 -3.79 -4.41 -8.20
C ASN A 218 -2.40 -5.05 -8.34
N LYS A 219 -1.73 -4.82 -9.48
CA LYS A 219 -0.40 -5.38 -9.73
C LYS A 219 0.62 -4.87 -8.71
N LEU A 220 0.62 -3.57 -8.42
CA LEU A 220 1.50 -2.99 -7.41
C LEU A 220 1.15 -3.48 -6.01
N TYR A 221 -0.13 -3.57 -5.65
CA TYR A 221 -0.54 -4.16 -4.38
C TYR A 221 -0.01 -5.60 -4.23
N GLN A 222 -0.18 -6.45 -5.23
CA GLN A 222 0.35 -7.82 -5.20
C GLN A 222 1.86 -7.85 -5.01
N MET A 223 2.61 -6.98 -5.70
CA MET A 223 4.06 -6.88 -5.53
C MET A 223 4.47 -6.43 -4.12
N LEU A 224 3.72 -5.49 -3.52
CA LEU A 224 3.96 -5.05 -2.15
C LEU A 224 3.68 -6.18 -1.14
N ILE A 225 2.55 -6.88 -1.28
CA ILE A 225 2.23 -8.04 -0.44
C ILE A 225 3.32 -9.11 -0.56
N ALA A 226 3.71 -9.48 -1.78
CA ALA A 226 4.76 -10.48 -2.00
C ALA A 226 6.13 -10.08 -1.44
N ARG A 227 6.40 -8.78 -1.28
CA ARG A 227 7.69 -8.26 -0.80
C ARG A 227 7.76 -8.07 0.72
N TYR A 228 6.64 -7.69 1.34
CA TYR A 228 6.58 -7.24 2.74
C TYR A 228 5.73 -8.14 3.64
N ALA A 229 4.87 -9.01 3.08
CA ALA A 229 4.15 -9.99 3.88
C ALA A 229 5.00 -11.23 4.11
N ASP A 230 4.94 -11.76 5.33
CA ASP A 230 5.44 -13.09 5.67
C ASP A 230 4.23 -13.96 6.02
N ASN A 231 4.07 -15.11 5.36
CA ASN A 231 2.90 -15.99 5.55
C ASN A 231 1.53 -15.26 5.51
N GLU A 232 1.34 -14.39 4.51
CA GLU A 232 0.12 -13.58 4.29
C GLU A 232 -0.15 -12.48 5.35
N ILE A 233 0.74 -12.29 6.33
CA ILE A 233 0.64 -11.24 7.35
C ILE A 233 1.75 -10.21 7.22
N ILE A 234 1.44 -8.95 7.51
CA ILE A 234 2.36 -7.82 7.50
C ILE A 234 2.37 -7.24 8.91
N ASP A 235 3.53 -7.29 9.56
CA ASP A 235 3.70 -6.66 10.88
C ASP A 235 3.95 -5.16 10.77
N PHE A 236 4.01 -4.47 11.90
CA PHE A 236 4.16 -3.02 11.92
C PHE A 236 5.49 -2.53 11.33
N ASP A 237 6.59 -3.30 11.48
CA ASP A 237 7.88 -2.97 10.88
C ASP A 237 7.80 -2.99 9.35
N ASN A 238 7.31 -4.09 8.77
CA ASN A 238 7.19 -4.24 7.33
C ASN A 238 6.18 -3.25 6.72
N PHE A 239 5.08 -2.97 7.41
CA PHE A 239 4.12 -1.94 7.01
C PHE A 239 4.78 -0.57 6.91
N THR A 240 5.50 -0.16 7.96
CA THR A 240 6.17 1.14 8.01
C THR A 240 7.28 1.23 6.96
N CYS A 241 8.07 0.17 6.79
CA CYS A 241 9.12 0.10 5.78
C CYS A 241 8.55 0.24 4.37
N CYS A 242 7.43 -0.44 4.09
CA CYS A 242 6.71 -0.33 2.83
C CYS A 242 6.27 1.10 2.54
N LEU A 243 5.62 1.76 3.50
CA LEU A 243 5.16 3.15 3.37
C LEU A 243 6.29 4.15 3.12
N ILE A 244 7.40 4.01 3.85
CA ILE A 244 8.58 4.87 3.70
C ILE A 244 9.17 4.73 2.30
N ARG A 245 9.36 3.48 1.83
CA ARG A 245 9.94 3.23 0.50
C ARG A 245 8.99 3.66 -0.61
N LEU A 246 7.69 3.45 -0.44
CA LEU A 246 6.70 3.91 -1.40
C LEU A 246 6.68 5.44 -1.49
N GLU A 247 6.69 6.13 -0.35
CA GLU A 247 6.79 7.59 -0.27
C GLU A 247 8.08 8.11 -0.93
N ALA A 248 9.24 7.50 -0.64
CA ALA A 248 10.52 7.86 -1.25
C ALA A 248 10.45 7.78 -2.78
N MET A 249 9.96 6.66 -3.30
CA MET A 249 9.87 6.41 -4.75
C MET A 249 8.93 7.39 -5.44
N PHE A 250 7.79 7.73 -4.82
CA PHE A 250 6.90 8.74 -5.37
C PHE A 250 7.52 10.14 -5.37
N ARG A 251 8.21 10.54 -4.29
CA ARG A 251 8.89 11.84 -4.21
C ARG A 251 9.99 11.96 -5.26
N ILE A 252 10.82 10.92 -5.41
CA ILE A 252 11.87 10.90 -6.43
C ILE A 252 11.24 11.01 -7.82
N PHE A 253 10.20 10.22 -8.10
CA PHE A 253 9.53 10.26 -9.41
C PHE A 253 8.93 11.63 -9.71
N GLN A 254 8.19 12.23 -8.77
CA GLN A 254 7.60 13.56 -8.94
C GLN A 254 8.65 14.67 -9.05
N GLY A 255 9.80 14.54 -8.37
CA GLY A 255 10.92 15.47 -8.51
C GLY A 255 11.57 15.42 -9.90
N LEU A 256 11.52 14.26 -10.56
CA LEU A 256 12.01 14.04 -11.91
C LEU A 256 10.96 14.41 -12.99
N ASP A 257 9.67 14.10 -12.78
CA ASP A 257 8.56 14.39 -13.71
C ASP A 257 7.99 15.81 -13.52
N ARG A 258 8.83 16.83 -13.78
CA ARG A 258 8.47 18.24 -13.58
C ARG A 258 7.31 18.73 -14.44
N ASP A 259 7.11 18.10 -15.60
CA ASP A 259 6.08 18.46 -16.57
C ASP A 259 4.80 17.63 -16.39
N CYS A 260 4.73 16.77 -15.36
CA CYS A 260 3.61 15.88 -15.06
C CYS A 260 3.16 15.04 -16.27
N THR A 261 4.15 14.53 -17.02
CA THR A 261 3.92 13.72 -18.22
C THR A 261 3.52 12.29 -17.87
N GLY A 262 3.78 11.85 -16.63
CA GLY A 262 3.64 10.47 -16.19
C GLY A 262 4.80 9.57 -16.64
N THR A 263 5.86 10.13 -17.20
CA THR A 263 7.05 9.40 -17.67
C THR A 263 8.33 10.16 -17.32
N VAL A 264 9.41 9.42 -17.05
CA VAL A 264 10.72 10.02 -16.74
C VAL A 264 11.79 9.32 -17.57
N GLU A 265 12.69 10.10 -18.16
CA GLU A 265 13.90 9.59 -18.81
C GLU A 265 15.09 9.72 -17.86
N ILE A 266 15.78 8.60 -17.61
CA ILE A 266 16.97 8.53 -16.76
C ILE A 266 18.03 7.66 -17.43
N ASN A 267 19.30 8.01 -17.23
CA ASN A 267 20.42 7.19 -17.67
C ASN A 267 20.77 6.09 -16.64
N THR A 268 21.68 5.17 -17.00
CA THR A 268 22.06 4.05 -16.12
C THR A 268 22.61 4.49 -14.77
N VAL A 269 23.35 5.60 -14.70
CA VAL A 269 23.94 6.09 -13.44
C VAL A 269 22.85 6.64 -12.53
N GLU A 270 21.93 7.43 -13.09
CA GLU A 270 20.76 7.96 -12.37
C GLU A 270 19.85 6.83 -11.88
N TRP A 271 19.60 5.82 -12.72
CA TRP A 271 18.83 4.64 -12.34
C TRP A 271 19.46 3.88 -11.17
N LEU A 272 20.77 3.65 -11.21
CA LEU A 272 21.49 2.99 -10.11
C LEU A 272 21.44 3.84 -8.84
N PHE A 273 21.58 5.15 -8.95
CA PHE A 273 21.48 6.06 -7.81
C PHE A 273 20.08 5.99 -7.17
N VAL A 274 19.02 6.11 -7.97
CA VAL A 274 17.62 6.05 -7.49
C VAL A 274 17.28 4.70 -6.85
N THR A 275 17.75 3.59 -7.42
CA THR A 275 17.36 2.24 -6.95
C THR A 275 18.17 1.72 -5.78
N MET A 276 19.43 2.16 -5.64
CA MET A 276 20.35 1.68 -4.60
C MET A 276 20.50 2.66 -3.43
N CYS A 277 20.33 3.96 -3.70
CA CYS A 277 20.58 5.03 -2.73
C CYS A 277 19.34 5.90 -2.46
N GLY A 278 18.26 5.72 -3.24
CA GLY A 278 16.97 6.38 -3.03
C GLY A 278 16.01 5.59 -2.14
#